data_AF-A0A2D0IKJ9-F1
#
_entry.id   AF-A0A2D0IKJ9-F1
#
_cell.length_a   1.000
_cell.length_b   1.000
_cell.length_c   1.000
_cell.angle_alpha   90.00
_cell.angle_beta   90.00
_cell.angle_gamma   90.00
#
_symmetry.space_group_name_H-M   'P 1'
#
loop_
_entity.id
_entity.type
_entity.pdbx_description
1 polymer ?
#
loop_
_entity_poly.entity_id
_entity_poly.type
_entity_poly.pdbx_seq_one_letter_code
_entity_poly.pdbx_strand_id
1 'polypeptide(L)'
;MKKIKYVIILVIAILVVSGILDIFSQNGLYGFYKRKVAESVISDDVKDPTSVLFKDLYVSKKRFNVVCGKMNAKNGFGAYVGWKAFVTVDKIPIIEDVEYPSWYLNFDKEWYEYCYESDE
;
A
#
# COMPACT_ATOMS: atom_id res chain seq x y z
N MET A 1 -0.88 -33.20 -37.13
CA MET A 1 -1.61 -31.91 -37.00
C MET A 1 -2.37 -31.75 -35.69
N LYS A 2 -3.14 -32.73 -35.19
CA LYS A 2 -3.88 -32.61 -33.91
C LYS A 2 -2.96 -32.35 -32.69
N LYS A 3 -1.85 -33.08 -32.57
CA LYS A 3 -0.87 -32.91 -31.48
C LYS A 3 -0.28 -31.49 -31.40
N ILE A 4 0.02 -30.87 -32.54
CA ILE A 4 0.55 -29.50 -32.62
C ILE A 4 -0.47 -28.47 -32.11
N LYS A 5 -1.77 -28.66 -32.41
CA LYS A 5 -2.84 -27.79 -31.89
C LYS A 5 -2.93 -27.86 -30.37
N TYR A 6 -2.83 -29.04 -29.78
CA TYR A 6 -2.86 -29.20 -28.32
C TYR A 6 -1.65 -28.56 -27.63
N VAL A 7 -0.46 -28.66 -28.24
CA VAL A 7 0.75 -28.02 -27.73
C VAL A 7 0.61 -26.48 -27.74
N ILE A 8 0.10 -25.91 -28.83
CA ILE A 8 -0.12 -24.45 -28.92
C ILE A 8 -1.13 -23.97 -27.88
N ILE A 9 -2.24 -24.70 -27.70
CA ILE A 9 -3.26 -24.36 -26.70
C ILE A 9 -2.68 -24.41 -25.28
N LEU A 10 -1.88 -25.43 -24.96
CA LEU A 10 -1.21 -25.54 -23.66
C LEU A 10 -0.24 -24.38 -23.40
N VAL A 11 0.56 -24.00 -24.39
CA VAL A 11 1.51 -22.88 -24.25
C VAL A 11 0.78 -21.56 -24.02
N ILE A 12 -0.30 -21.28 -24.77
CA ILE A 12 -1.11 -20.07 -24.57
C ILE A 12 -1.74 -20.07 -23.18
N ALA A 13 -2.29 -21.21 -22.74
CA ALA A 13 -2.87 -21.31 -21.40
C ALA A 13 -1.83 -21.01 -20.31
N ILE A 14 -0.60 -21.49 -20.44
CA ILE A 14 0.48 -21.23 -19.48
C ILE A 14 0.84 -19.73 -19.44
N LEU A 15 0.98 -19.08 -20.59
CA LEU A 15 1.29 -17.65 -20.67
C LEU A 15 0.19 -16.76 -20.09
N VAL A 16 -1.08 -17.16 -20.27
CA VAL A 16 -2.22 -16.47 -19.66
C VAL A 16 -2.21 -16.66 -18.14
N VAL A 17 -1.95 -17.87 -17.65
CA VAL A 17 -1.86 -18.14 -16.20
C VAL A 17 -0.72 -17.36 -15.56
N SER A 18 0.46 -17.30 -16.18
CA SER A 18 1.59 -16.52 -15.64
C SER A 18 1.27 -15.02 -15.56
N GLY A 19 0.66 -14.44 -16.62
CA GLY A 19 0.26 -13.05 -16.59
C GLY A 19 -0.80 -12.74 -15.52
N ILE A 20 -1.71 -13.67 -15.25
CA ILE A 20 -2.69 -13.54 -14.16
C ILE A 20 -2.02 -13.61 -12.79
N LEU A 21 -1.01 -14.47 -12.60
CA LEU A 21 -0.25 -14.55 -11.35
C LEU A 21 0.48 -13.23 -11.04
N ASP A 22 1.03 -12.56 -12.06
CA ASP A 22 1.69 -11.25 -11.90
C ASP A 22 0.70 -10.15 -11.47
N ILE A 23 -0.56 -10.20 -11.93
CA ILE A 23 -1.59 -9.25 -11.52
C ILE A 23 -1.87 -9.34 -10.01
N PHE A 24 -1.92 -10.56 -9.48
CA PHE A 24 -2.16 -10.83 -8.05
C PHE A 24 -0.91 -10.69 -7.18
N SER A 25 0.26 -10.43 -7.77
CA SER A 25 1.49 -10.18 -7.03
C SER A 25 1.46 -8.83 -6.30
N GLN A 26 2.04 -8.77 -5.10
CA GLN A 26 2.28 -7.51 -4.39
C GLN A 26 3.18 -6.54 -5.17
N ASN A 27 4.04 -7.05 -6.05
CA ASN A 27 4.91 -6.25 -6.90
C ASN A 27 4.24 -5.84 -8.22
N GLY A 28 3.07 -6.40 -8.52
CA GLY A 28 2.31 -6.14 -9.74
C GLY A 28 1.19 -5.12 -9.56
N LEU A 29 0.12 -5.30 -10.33
CA LEU A 29 -1.00 -4.37 -10.40
C LEU A 29 -1.74 -4.25 -9.05
N TYR A 30 -1.90 -5.36 -8.33
CA TYR A 30 -2.57 -5.36 -7.03
C TYR A 30 -1.88 -4.42 -6.03
N GLY A 31 -0.55 -4.52 -5.89
CA GLY A 31 0.18 -3.64 -4.98
C GLY A 31 0.21 -2.18 -5.42
N PHE A 32 0.29 -1.93 -6.73
CA PHE A 32 0.14 -0.58 -7.27
C PHE A 32 -1.22 0.04 -6.90
N TYR A 33 -2.32 -0.69 -7.13
CA TYR A 33 -3.66 -0.23 -6.79
C TYR A 33 -3.81 0.04 -5.29
N LYS A 34 -3.28 -0.83 -4.43
CA LYS A 34 -3.33 -0.63 -2.98
C LYS A 34 -2.57 0.61 -2.51
N ARG A 35 -1.35 0.84 -3.03
CA ARG A 35 -0.61 2.08 -2.76
C ARG A 35 -1.38 3.32 -3.20
N LYS A 36 -2.02 3.29 -4.37
CA LYS A 36 -2.84 4.41 -4.88
C LYS A 36 -4.05 4.70 -3.99
N VAL A 37 -4.72 3.66 -3.49
CA VAL A 37 -5.82 3.84 -2.54
C VAL A 37 -5.31 4.43 -1.22
N ALA A 38 -4.16 3.96 -0.72
CA ALA A 38 -3.54 4.51 0.50
C ALA A 38 -3.16 5.99 0.33
N GLU A 39 -2.55 6.36 -0.80
CA GLU A 39 -2.24 7.75 -1.13
C GLU A 39 -3.50 8.62 -1.13
N SER A 40 -4.59 8.15 -1.76
CA SER A 40 -5.86 8.87 -1.81
C SER A 40 -6.44 9.13 -0.42
N VAL A 41 -6.56 8.10 0.42
CA VAL A 41 -7.20 8.26 1.73
C VAL A 41 -6.37 9.12 2.69
N ILE A 42 -5.04 9.09 2.58
CA ILE A 42 -4.16 9.96 3.36
C ILE A 42 -4.24 11.40 2.87
N SER A 43 -4.26 11.62 1.55
CA SER A 43 -4.46 12.95 0.97
C SER A 43 -5.78 13.58 1.43
N ASP A 44 -6.84 12.80 1.55
CA ASP A 44 -8.14 13.29 2.03
C ASP A 44 -8.15 13.65 3.53
N ASP A 45 -7.20 13.15 4.32
CA ASP A 45 -7.13 13.37 5.77
C ASP A 45 -6.27 14.59 6.18
N VAL A 46 -5.52 15.18 5.24
CA VAL A 46 -4.68 16.36 5.49
C VAL A 46 -5.35 17.68 5.09
N LYS A 47 -4.83 18.80 5.59
CA LYS A 47 -5.38 20.14 5.33
C LYS A 47 -5.30 20.58 3.86
N ASP A 48 -4.25 20.19 3.15
CA ASP A 48 -4.07 20.45 1.72
C ASP A 48 -3.81 19.11 1.00
N PRO A 49 -4.85 18.47 0.43
CA PRO A 49 -4.75 17.16 -0.22
C PRO A 49 -3.76 17.09 -1.37
N THR A 50 -3.50 18.22 -2.03
CA THR A 50 -2.60 18.30 -3.19
C THR A 50 -1.14 18.45 -2.79
N SER A 51 -0.87 18.71 -1.51
CA SER A 51 0.49 18.91 -0.99
C SER A 51 1.19 17.63 -0.56
N VAL A 52 0.50 16.49 -0.49
CA VAL A 52 1.07 15.30 0.13
C VAL A 52 2.16 14.69 -0.72
N LEU A 53 3.33 14.48 -0.10
CA LEU A 53 4.45 13.75 -0.65
C LEU A 53 4.52 12.39 0.03
N PHE A 54 4.75 11.34 -0.74
CA PHE A 54 4.87 9.98 -0.25
C PHE A 54 6.25 9.41 -0.56
N LYS A 55 6.78 8.57 0.33
CA LYS A 55 7.97 7.75 0.10
C LYS A 55 7.90 6.43 0.87
N ASP A 56 8.80 5.51 0.52
CA ASP A 56 8.94 4.21 1.20
C ASP A 56 7.62 3.41 1.24
N LEU A 57 6.78 3.49 0.20
CA LEU A 57 5.48 2.80 0.18
C LEU A 57 5.61 1.31 -0.16
N TYR A 58 5.05 0.46 0.68
CA TYR A 58 4.95 -0.97 0.42
C TYR A 58 3.66 -1.57 0.98
N VAL A 59 3.22 -2.67 0.37
CA VAL A 59 2.12 -3.49 0.88
C VAL A 59 2.70 -4.41 1.95
N SER A 60 2.06 -4.50 3.11
CA SER A 60 2.51 -5.40 4.17
C SER A 60 2.52 -6.85 3.70
N LYS A 61 3.59 -7.57 4.03
CA LYS A 61 3.66 -9.03 3.88
C LYS A 61 2.96 -9.75 5.03
N LYS A 62 2.78 -9.08 6.17
CA LYS A 62 2.21 -9.65 7.40
C LYS A 62 0.69 -9.65 7.41
N ARG A 63 0.05 -8.63 6.79
CA ARG A 63 -1.41 -8.53 6.73
C ARG A 63 -1.89 -8.04 5.37
N PHE A 64 -2.92 -8.70 4.84
CA PHE A 64 -3.59 -8.29 3.63
C PHE A 64 -4.26 -6.92 3.80
N ASN A 65 -4.36 -6.13 2.73
CA ASN A 65 -4.93 -4.78 2.72
C ASN A 65 -4.21 -3.73 3.58
N VAL A 66 -3.01 -4.02 4.07
CA VAL A 66 -2.21 -3.03 4.79
C VAL A 66 -1.16 -2.40 3.88
N VAL A 67 -1.11 -1.07 3.86
CA VAL A 67 -0.03 -0.32 3.19
C VAL A 67 0.67 0.55 4.22
N CYS A 68 1.99 0.47 4.22
CA CYS A 68 2.88 1.21 5.10
C CYS A 68 3.72 2.17 4.27
N GLY A 69 4.16 3.26 4.87
CA GLY A 69 5.09 4.18 4.24
C GLY A 69 5.31 5.43 5.07
N LYS A 70 5.85 6.46 4.41
CA LYS A 70 6.04 7.79 5.01
C LYS A 70 5.38 8.85 4.14
N MET A 71 4.78 9.82 4.79
CA MET A 71 4.18 10.98 4.13
C MET A 71 4.69 12.29 4.70
N ASN A 72 4.59 13.36 3.93
CA ASN A 72 4.83 14.72 4.38
C ASN A 72 3.82 15.64 3.71
N ALA A 73 3.17 16.50 4.49
CA ALA A 73 2.12 17.40 4.01
C ALA A 73 2.34 18.81 4.55
N LYS A 74 1.74 19.80 3.88
CA LYS A 74 1.77 21.18 4.35
C LYS A 74 0.79 21.38 5.51
N ASN A 75 1.18 22.20 6.47
CA ASN A 75 0.26 22.74 7.48
C ASN A 75 -0.62 23.86 6.89
N GLY A 76 -1.52 24.40 7.70
CA GLY A 76 -2.40 25.51 7.30
C GLY A 76 -1.68 26.83 6.98
N PHE A 77 -0.36 26.91 7.21
CA PHE A 77 0.49 28.05 6.86
C PHE A 77 1.32 27.80 5.60
N GLY A 78 1.13 26.65 4.94
CA GLY A 78 1.79 26.31 3.67
C GLY A 78 3.19 25.68 3.80
N ALA A 79 3.66 25.41 5.02
CA ALA A 79 4.97 24.79 5.28
C ALA A 79 4.85 23.28 5.52
N TYR A 80 5.79 22.50 5.00
CA TYR A 80 5.90 21.07 5.28
C TYR A 80 6.27 20.81 6.75
N VAL A 81 5.61 19.85 7.38
CA VAL A 81 5.77 19.55 8.82
C VAL A 81 6.77 18.44 9.12
N GLY A 82 7.35 17.83 8.08
CA GLY A 82 8.30 16.73 8.22
C GLY A 82 7.70 15.39 7.81
N TRP A 83 8.58 14.40 7.64
CA TRP A 83 8.18 13.05 7.27
C TRP A 83 7.60 12.34 8.48
N LYS A 84 6.39 11.82 8.33
CA LYS A 84 5.67 11.01 9.31
C LYS A 84 5.40 9.64 8.76
N ALA A 85 5.63 8.61 9.55
CA ALA A 85 5.24 7.25 9.20
C ALA A 85 3.71 7.12 9.21
N PHE A 86 3.19 6.23 8.38
CA PHE A 86 1.76 5.91 8.34
C PHE A 86 1.53 4.42 8.08
N VAL A 87 0.41 3.93 8.57
CA VAL A 87 -0.14 2.62 8.21
C VAL A 87 -1.60 2.80 7.81
N THR A 88 -2.01 2.17 6.71
CA THR A 88 -3.41 2.13 6.29
C THR A 88 -3.95 0.72 6.50
N VAL A 89 -5.02 0.58 7.28
CA VAL A 89 -5.69 -0.71 7.52
C VAL A 89 -7.08 -0.64 6.91
N ASP A 90 -7.35 -1.43 5.87
CA ASP A 90 -8.66 -1.42 5.20
C ASP A 90 -9.17 -0.02 4.81
N LYS A 91 -8.27 0.82 4.26
CA LYS A 91 -8.49 2.23 3.87
C LYS A 91 -8.59 3.24 5.01
N ILE A 92 -8.29 2.82 6.22
CA ILE A 92 -8.28 3.68 7.39
C ILE A 92 -6.84 4.16 7.61
N PRO A 93 -6.52 5.46 7.41
CA PRO A 93 -5.18 5.97 7.64
C PRO A 93 -4.91 6.17 9.14
N ILE A 94 -3.76 5.68 9.58
CA ILE A 94 -3.22 5.89 10.93
C ILE A 94 -1.83 6.50 10.77
N ILE A 95 -1.65 7.69 11.31
CA ILE A 95 -0.50 8.54 11.06
C ILE A 95 0.24 8.77 12.37
N GLU A 96 1.57 8.73 12.31
CA GLU A 96 2.46 9.06 13.43
C GLU A 96 2.18 10.46 14.00
N ASP A 97 2.26 10.57 15.33
CA ASP A 97 1.98 11.79 16.10
C ASP A 97 0.56 12.37 15.91
N VAL A 98 -0.39 11.59 15.38
CA VAL A 98 -1.82 11.93 15.43
C VAL A 98 -2.42 11.20 16.61
N GLU A 99 -3.02 11.96 17.52
CA GLU A 99 -3.71 11.39 18.68
C GLU A 99 -5.08 10.88 18.25
N TYR A 100 -5.23 9.56 18.22
CA TYR A 100 -6.50 8.90 17.93
C TYR A 100 -7.25 8.58 19.24
N PRO A 101 -8.60 8.54 19.22
CA PRO A 101 -9.38 8.11 20.38
C PRO A 101 -8.94 6.72 20.87
N SER A 102 -9.00 6.47 22.19
CA SER A 102 -8.49 5.21 22.77
C SER A 102 -9.19 3.93 22.30
N TRP A 103 -10.40 4.04 21.74
CA TRP A 103 -11.14 2.93 21.13
C TRP A 103 -10.71 2.65 19.67
N TYR A 104 -9.80 3.44 19.15
CA TYR A 104 -9.28 3.36 17.79
C TYR A 104 -7.93 2.62 17.74
N LEU A 105 -7.41 2.46 16.53
CA LEU A 105 -6.13 1.81 16.25
C LEU A 105 -4.96 2.63 16.84
N ASN A 106 -3.98 1.95 17.43
CA ASN A 106 -2.78 2.56 18.01
C ASN A 106 -1.64 2.51 17.00
N PHE A 107 -1.10 3.67 16.62
CA PHE A 107 -0.07 3.75 15.59
C PHE A 107 1.13 2.83 15.85
N ASP A 108 1.75 2.90 17.03
CA ASP A 108 2.94 2.11 17.37
C ASP A 108 2.68 0.61 17.27
N LYS A 109 1.50 0.17 17.75
CA LYS A 109 1.09 -1.23 17.68
C LYS A 109 0.91 -1.68 16.24
N GLU A 110 0.12 -0.97 15.45
CA GLU A 110 -0.18 -1.35 14.06
C GLU A 110 1.08 -1.29 13.19
N TRP A 111 1.94 -0.29 13.41
CA TRP A 111 3.22 -0.16 12.73
C TRP A 111 4.15 -1.34 13.06
N TYR A 112 4.30 -1.70 14.34
CA TYR A 112 5.12 -2.85 14.73
C TYR A 112 4.56 -4.17 14.18
N GLU A 113 3.24 -4.34 14.25
CA GLU A 113 2.57 -5.57 13.84
C GLU A 113 2.62 -5.75 12.32
N TYR A 114 2.45 -4.69 11.51
CA TYR A 114 2.30 -4.82 10.06
C TYR A 114 3.41 -4.22 9.21
N CYS A 115 4.13 -3.24 9.72
CA CYS A 115 5.08 -2.43 8.94
C CYS A 115 6.54 -2.67 9.36
N TYR A 116 6.79 -3.14 10.57
CA TYR A 116 8.15 -3.49 10.96
C TYR A 116 8.58 -4.77 10.21
N GLU A 117 9.40 -4.63 9.17
CA GLU A 117 10.17 -5.75 8.63
C GLU A 117 11.37 -5.95 9.56
N SER A 118 11.41 -7.06 10.31
CA SER A 118 12.64 -7.48 10.97
C SER A 118 13.60 -7.87 9.86
N ASP A 119 14.78 -7.24 9.82
CA ASP A 119 15.89 -7.66 8.96
C ASP A 119 16.24 -9.13 9.28
N GLU A 120 15.65 -10.08 8.55
CA GLU A 120 16.08 -11.48 8.48
C GLU A 120 16.86 -11.73 7.19
#